data_AF-G4ZI15-F1
#
_entry.id   AF-G4ZI15-F1
#
_cell.length_a   1.000
_cell.length_b   1.000
_cell.length_c   1.000
_cell.angle_alpha   90.00
_cell.angle_beta   90.00
_cell.angle_gamma   90.00
#
_symmetry.space_group_name_H-M   'P 1'
#
loop_
_entity.id
_entity.type
_entity.pdbx_description
1 polymer ?
#
loop_
_entity_poly.entity_id
_entity_poly.type
_entity_poly.pdbx_seq_one_letter_code
_entity_poly.pdbx_strand_id
1 'polypeptide(L)'
;GDQKSGQSSLLQLLGIVVMLNQLGCFVPCKEAVLPVFDAIYLRTGAYDQQLYGYSTFMAEMREMSHIFSAMTPSSLVLIEDLCRGTSTSEGLALALSMCLHLMESK
;
A
#
# COMPACT_ATOMS: atom_id res chain seq x y z
N GLY A 1 12.33 13.05 4.49
CA GLY A 1 13.41 12.26 3.87
C GLY A 1 13.31 12.44 2.38
N ASP A 2 14.43 12.54 1.69
CA ASP A 2 14.48 12.81 0.26
C ASP A 2 13.75 11.68 -0.52
N GLN A 3 12.56 11.96 -1.06
CA GLN A 3 11.66 10.97 -1.69
C GLN A 3 12.28 10.27 -2.91
N LYS A 4 13.44 10.73 -3.40
CA LYS A 4 14.13 10.20 -4.58
C LYS A 4 15.28 9.23 -4.27
N SER A 5 15.49 8.86 -3.00
CA SER A 5 16.66 8.08 -2.56
C SER A 5 16.50 6.55 -2.55
N GLY A 6 15.51 5.99 -3.26
CA GLY A 6 15.33 4.54 -3.40
C GLY A 6 14.44 3.87 -2.34
N GLN A 7 13.95 4.63 -1.35
CA GLN A 7 12.88 4.16 -0.44
C GLN A 7 11.58 3.80 -1.19
N SER A 8 11.27 4.51 -2.29
CA SER A 8 10.07 4.26 -3.11
C SER A 8 10.03 2.94 -3.88
N SER A 9 11.07 2.11 -3.78
CA SER A 9 11.10 0.79 -4.39
C SER A 9 11.06 -0.34 -3.37
N LEU A 10 11.12 -0.03 -2.07
CA LEU A 10 11.20 -1.06 -1.02
C LEU A 10 9.87 -1.78 -0.81
N LEU A 11 8.75 -1.07 -0.83
CA LEU A 11 7.43 -1.70 -0.70
C LEU A 11 7.13 -2.58 -1.91
N GLN A 12 7.46 -2.12 -3.12
CA GLN A 12 7.34 -2.93 -4.33
C GLN A 12 8.21 -4.19 -4.26
N LEU A 13 9.47 -4.05 -3.83
CA LEU A 13 10.36 -5.18 -3.63
C LEU A 13 9.80 -6.17 -2.60
N LEU A 14 9.23 -5.70 -1.49
CA LEU A 14 8.60 -6.56 -0.50
C LEU A 14 7.44 -7.35 -1.10
N GLY A 15 6.57 -6.70 -1.87
CA GLY A 15 5.49 -7.38 -2.60
C GLY A 15 6.01 -8.47 -3.54
N ILE A 16 7.09 -8.20 -4.27
CA ILE A 16 7.73 -9.17 -5.16
C ILE A 16 8.31 -10.35 -4.36
N VAL A 17 9.01 -10.08 -3.25
CA VAL A 17 9.58 -11.12 -2.38
C VAL A 17 8.49 -12.06 -1.86
N VAL A 18 7.37 -11.50 -1.42
CA VAL A 18 6.22 -12.27 -0.93
C VAL A 18 5.61 -13.13 -2.05
N MET A 19 5.42 -12.57 -3.25
CA MET A 19 4.95 -13.32 -4.41
C MET A 19 5.89 -14.47 -4.78
N LEU A 20 7.20 -14.22 -4.87
CA LEU A 20 8.20 -15.24 -5.16
C LEU A 20 8.19 -16.37 -4.13
N ASN A 21 8.09 -16.03 -2.84
CA ASN A 21 7.99 -17.02 -1.77
C ASN A 21 6.74 -17.91 -1.94
N GLN A 22 5.57 -17.33 -2.22
CA GLN A 22 4.33 -18.08 -2.43
C GLN A 22 4.30 -18.89 -3.73
N LEU A 23 5.09 -18.52 -4.74
CA LEU A 23 5.29 -19.31 -5.96
C LEU A 23 6.28 -20.48 -5.77
N GLY A 24 6.95 -20.57 -4.61
CA GLY A 24 8.00 -21.55 -4.35
C GLY A 24 9.34 -21.20 -5.01
N CYS A 25 9.56 -19.94 -5.39
CA CYS A 25 10.81 -19.45 -5.94
C CYS A 25 11.80 -19.05 -4.84
N PHE A 26 13.09 -19.06 -5.15
CA PHE A 26 14.09 -18.39 -4.32
C PHE A 26 13.83 -16.89 -4.27
N VAL A 27 13.97 -16.32 -3.08
CA VAL A 27 13.84 -14.89 -2.82
C VAL A 27 15.22 -14.24 -2.68
N PRO A 28 15.40 -12.96 -3.08
CA PRO A 28 16.68 -12.25 -3.04
C PRO A 28 17.04 -11.78 -1.62
N CYS A 29 17.20 -12.71 -0.68
CA CYS A 29 17.61 -12.45 0.69
C CYS A 29 18.45 -13.60 1.26
N LYS A 30 19.15 -13.36 2.37
CA LYS A 30 19.89 -14.41 3.08
C LYS A 30 18.96 -15.43 3.75
N GLU A 31 17.84 -14.96 4.29
CA GLU A 31 16.83 -15.75 4.96
C GLU A 31 15.50 -14.98 4.89
N ALA A 32 14.38 -15.69 4.71
CA ALA A 32 13.03 -15.12 4.77
C ALA A 32 12.09 -16.10 5.46
N VAL A 33 11.36 -15.59 6.46
CA VAL A 33 10.24 -16.28 7.10
C VAL A 33 9.02 -15.38 6.89
N LEU A 34 8.12 -15.82 6.02
CA LEU A 34 6.95 -15.06 5.61
C LEU A 34 5.69 -15.90 5.83
N PRO A 35 4.59 -15.31 6.31
CA PRO A 35 3.31 -16.01 6.34
C PRO A 35 2.78 -16.21 4.91
N VAL A 36 1.76 -17.05 4.78
CA VAL A 36 1.00 -17.18 3.53
C VAL A 36 -0.09 -16.12 3.54
N PHE A 37 0.01 -15.16 2.63
CA PHE A 37 -1.00 -14.13 2.44
C PHE A 37 -2.03 -14.60 1.42
N ASP A 38 -3.30 -14.30 1.67
CA ASP A 38 -4.40 -14.62 0.75
C ASP A 38 -4.51 -13.59 -0.39
N ALA A 39 -4.12 -12.35 -0.12
CA ALA A 39 -4.06 -11.27 -1.10
C ALA A 39 -2.92 -10.29 -0.77
N ILE A 40 -2.35 -9.69 -1.82
CA ILE A 40 -1.36 -8.61 -1.73
C ILE A 40 -1.96 -7.38 -2.42
N TYR A 41 -2.23 -6.33 -1.64
CA TYR A 41 -2.69 -5.03 -2.13
C TYR A 41 -1.52 -4.06 -2.12
N LEU A 42 -1.30 -3.39 -3.25
CA LEU A 42 -0.27 -2.39 -3.40
C LEU A 42 -0.89 -1.09 -3.92
N ARG A 43 -0.79 -0.02 -3.12
CA ARG A 43 -1.08 1.35 -3.52
C ARG A 43 0.25 2.10 -3.61
N THR A 44 0.66 2.44 -4.82
CA THR A 44 1.73 3.40 -5.08
C THR A 44 1.14 4.51 -5.95
N GLY A 45 1.32 5.78 -5.64
CA GLY A 45 0.89 6.81 -6.61
C GLY A 45 1.96 7.07 -7.68
N ALA A 46 1.63 7.55 -8.88
CA ALA A 46 0.33 7.87 -9.45
C ALA A 46 0.21 7.19 -10.83
N TYR A 47 -1.01 6.75 -11.16
CA TYR A 47 -1.53 6.90 -12.52
C TYR A 47 -2.62 7.96 -12.43
N ASP A 48 -2.41 9.12 -13.04
CA ASP A 48 -3.42 10.18 -13.05
C ASP A 48 -4.64 9.70 -13.85
N GLN A 49 -5.75 9.47 -13.13
CA GLN A 49 -7.04 9.15 -13.73
C GLN A 49 -7.84 10.41 -14.10
N GLN A 50 -7.14 11.51 -14.40
CA GLN A 50 -7.76 12.81 -14.68
C GLN A 50 -8.73 12.75 -15.87
N LEU A 51 -8.51 11.79 -16.79
CA LEU A 51 -9.40 11.46 -17.91
C LEU A 51 -10.82 11.05 -17.48
N TYR A 52 -11.01 10.56 -16.25
CA TYR A 52 -12.32 10.17 -15.69
C TYR A 52 -12.98 11.25 -14.84
N GLY A 53 -12.41 12.47 -14.78
CA GLY A 53 -12.96 13.60 -14.02
C GLY A 53 -12.75 13.49 -12.50
N TYR A 54 -11.88 12.59 -12.05
CA TYR A 54 -11.55 12.44 -10.63
C TYR A 54 -10.31 13.23 -10.27
N SER A 55 -10.32 13.88 -9.09
CA SER A 55 -9.09 14.44 -8.51
C SER A 55 -8.16 13.31 -8.08
N THR A 56 -6.85 13.54 -8.06
CA THR A 56 -5.86 12.57 -7.59
C THR A 56 -6.20 12.08 -6.18
N PHE A 57 -6.64 12.97 -5.30
CA PHE A 57 -7.10 12.61 -3.96
C PHE A 57 -8.33 11.69 -3.97
N MET A 58 -9.33 11.97 -4.80
CA MET A 58 -10.52 11.13 -4.87
C MET A 58 -10.22 9.75 -5.45
N ALA A 59 -9.34 9.66 -6.46
CA ALA A 59 -8.88 8.38 -6.99
C ALA A 59 -8.14 7.57 -5.90
N GLU A 60 -7.23 8.22 -5.16
CA GLU A 60 -6.53 7.61 -4.02
C GLU A 60 -7.49 7.07 -2.96
N MET A 61 -8.47 7.87 -2.53
CA MET A 61 -9.42 7.47 -1.49
C MET A 61 -10.33 6.34 -1.95
N ARG A 62 -10.68 6.29 -3.24
CA ARG A 62 -11.51 5.23 -3.81
C ARG A 62 -10.75 3.91 -3.89
N GLU A 63 -9.48 3.93 -4.29
CA GLU A 63 -8.61 2.74 -4.25
C GLU A 63 -8.48 2.22 -2.80
N MET A 64 -8.25 3.12 -1.84
CA MET A 64 -8.15 2.74 -0.43
C MET A 64 -9.44 2.15 0.11
N SER A 65 -10.59 2.75 -0.22
CA SER A 65 -11.90 2.19 0.14
C SER A 65 -12.10 0.79 -0.44
N HIS A 66 -11.63 0.54 -1.66
CA HIS A 66 -11.71 -0.79 -2.26
C HIS A 66 -10.83 -1.79 -1.50
N ILE A 67 -9.58 -1.42 -1.18
CA ILE A 67 -8.66 -2.27 -0.41
C ILE A 67 -9.27 -2.64 0.94
N PHE A 68 -9.78 -1.66 1.69
CA PHE A 68 -10.39 -1.91 3.00
C PHE A 68 -11.64 -2.80 2.93
N SER A 69 -12.44 -2.68 1.86
CA SER A 69 -13.62 -3.54 1.69
C SER A 69 -13.29 -5.00 1.36
N ALA A 70 -12.09 -5.27 0.86
CA ALA A 70 -11.71 -6.58 0.33
C ALA A 70 -10.69 -7.33 1.20
N MET A 71 -9.89 -6.61 1.98
CA MET A 71 -8.82 -7.22 2.78
C MET A 71 -9.35 -8.13 3.90
N THR A 72 -8.56 -9.13 4.24
CA THR A 72 -8.79 -10.02 5.38
C THR A 72 -7.66 -9.86 6.42
N PRO A 73 -7.77 -10.46 7.61
CA PRO A 73 -6.66 -10.50 8.58
C PRO A 73 -5.38 -11.17 8.05
N SER A 74 -5.48 -11.92 6.95
CA SER A 74 -4.38 -12.64 6.30
C SER A 74 -3.79 -11.88 5.12
N SER A 75 -4.31 -10.69 4.78
CA SER A 75 -3.88 -9.94 3.60
C SER A 75 -2.67 -9.04 3.89
N LEU A 76 -1.80 -8.86 2.90
CA LEU A 76 -0.73 -7.87 2.93
C LEU A 76 -1.18 -6.59 2.23
N VAL A 77 -1.17 -5.46 2.94
CA VAL A 77 -1.48 -4.14 2.37
C VAL A 77 -0.24 -3.25 2.42
N LEU A 78 0.21 -2.80 1.26
CA LEU A 78 1.39 -1.95 1.08
C LEU A 78 0.93 -0.60 0.51
N ILE A 79 1.17 0.48 1.25
CA ILE A 79 0.71 1.82 0.87
C ILE A 79 1.91 2.75 0.83
N GLU A 80 2.07 3.42 -0.31
CA GLU A 80 3.11 4.40 -0.55
C GLU A 80 2.53 5.70 -1.07
N ASP A 81 2.99 6.80 -0.46
CA ASP A 81 2.69 8.17 -0.87
C ASP A 81 1.18 8.43 -1.14
N LEU A 82 0.39 8.20 -0.11
CA LEU A 82 -1.04 8.55 -0.06
C LEU A 82 -1.22 10.04 0.29
N CYS A 83 -2.37 10.61 -0.04
CA CYS A 83 -2.79 11.95 0.41
C CYS A 83 -1.96 13.09 -0.17
N ARG A 84 -1.41 12.93 -1.38
CA ARG A 84 -0.58 13.97 -2.02
C ARG A 84 -1.39 15.19 -2.47
N GLY A 85 -2.69 15.05 -2.64
CA GLY A 85 -3.61 16.11 -3.06
C GLY A 85 -4.27 16.91 -1.93
N THR A 86 -3.85 16.76 -0.66
CA THR A 86 -4.46 17.42 0.52
C THR A 86 -3.41 18.15 1.37
N SER A 87 -3.83 18.92 2.37
CA SER A 87 -2.90 19.60 3.28
C SER A 87 -2.13 18.58 4.13
N THR A 88 -0.90 18.90 4.54
CA THR A 88 -0.06 17.98 5.32
C THR A 88 -0.72 17.53 6.62
N SER A 89 -1.45 18.43 7.29
CA SER A 89 -2.19 18.10 8.52
C SER A 89 -3.35 17.14 8.26
N GLU A 90 -4.11 17.35 7.18
CA GLU A 90 -5.23 16.48 6.81
C GLU A 90 -4.72 15.12 6.33
N GLY A 91 -3.65 15.10 5.52
CA GLY A 91 -3.02 13.87 5.06
C GLY A 91 -2.49 13.01 6.20
N LEU A 92 -1.85 13.62 7.20
CA LEU A 92 -1.39 12.91 8.41
C LEU A 92 -2.56 12.39 9.24
N ALA A 93 -3.59 13.22 9.48
CA ALA A 93 -4.76 12.83 10.25
C ALA A 93 -5.48 11.64 9.59
N LEU A 94 -5.60 11.67 8.27
CA LEU A 94 -6.21 10.60 7.50
C LEU A 94 -5.38 9.31 7.55
N ALA A 95 -4.07 9.39 7.32
CA ALA A 95 -3.17 8.23 7.43
C ALA A 95 -3.22 7.60 8.83
N LEU A 96 -3.24 8.42 9.88
CA LEU A 96 -3.35 7.95 11.26
C LEU A 96 -4.70 7.28 11.53
N SER A 97 -5.80 7.88 11.07
CA SER A 97 -7.14 7.30 11.18
C SER A 97 -7.24 5.95 10.47
N MET A 98 -6.60 5.80 9.31
CA MET A 98 -6.55 4.54 8.56
C MET A 98 -5.76 3.48 9.30
N CYS A 99 -4.59 3.83 9.86
CA CYS A 99 -3.81 2.92 10.70
C CYS A 99 -4.60 2.46 11.93
N LEU A 100 -5.29 3.39 12.63
CA LEU A 100 -6.11 3.05 13.78
C LEU A 100 -7.25 2.09 13.39
N HIS A 101 -7.94 2.36 12.28
CA HIS A 101 -9.00 1.49 11.79
C HIS A 101 -8.51 0.05 11.52
N LEU A 102 -7.31 -0.09 10.94
CA LEU A 102 -6.66 -1.39 10.72
C LEU A 102 -6.25 -2.11 12.01
N MET A 103 -5.94 -1.36 13.07
CA MET A 103 -5.58 -1.94 14.37
C MET A 103 -6.81 -2.38 15.17
N GLU A 104 -7.94 -1.67 15.02
CA GLU A 104 -9.21 -1.95 15.68
C GLU A 104 -10.00 -3.08 15.01
N SER A 105 -9.82 -3.32 13.71
CA SER A 105 -10.53 -4.39 12.98
C SER A 105 -10.05 -5.82 13.29
N LYS A 106 -9.40 -6.01 14.45
CA LYS A 106 -8.96 -7.30 15.00
C LYS A 106 -10.05 -8.02 15.79
#